data_AF-D5KB59-F1
#
_entry.id   AF-D5KB59-F1
#
_cell.length_a   1.000
_cell.length_b   1.000
_cell.length_c   1.000
_cell.angle_alpha   90.00
_cell.angle_beta   90.00
_cell.angle_gamma   90.00
#
_symmetry.space_group_name_H-M   'P 1'
#
loop_
_entity.id
_entity.type
_entity.pdbx_description
1 polymer ?
#
loop_
_entity_poly.entity_id
_entity_poly.type
_entity_poly.pdbx_seq_one_letter_code
_entity_poly.pdbx_strand_id
1 'polypeptide(L)'
;MCSRACGFPASQPSICRRWCRSTHRNGKRISAKELDVMASQRRIIVGISGASGAAIGVNLLKAMRGLDGVESHLIVSASGMLTATQELGIKRSELEALADVVHNVRDIGAAVASGSFVTEGMVVAPCSMKTLASVANGFSDNLLTRAADVVLKERRRLVLVARETPLNLAHLRNMLHATEMGAIVMPPVPAFYSHPTSIEDVVNHTVGRILDLFQIEHGTLVSRWSGLAHDFAR
;
A
#
# COMPACT_ATOMS: atom_id res chain seq x y z
N MET A 1 -12.24 -5.51 -39.71
CA MET A 1 -13.53 -5.47 -38.97
C MET A 1 -13.56 -4.52 -37.76
N CYS A 2 -12.44 -4.11 -37.12
CA CYS A 2 -12.49 -3.24 -35.92
C CYS A 2 -12.68 -1.72 -36.20
N SER A 3 -12.43 -1.23 -37.43
CA SER A 3 -12.46 0.20 -37.76
C SER A 3 -13.85 0.84 -37.88
N ARG A 4 -14.94 0.04 -37.97
CA ARG A 4 -16.32 0.58 -38.04
C ARG A 4 -17.02 0.71 -36.68
N ALA A 5 -16.42 0.18 -35.59
CA ALA A 5 -17.03 0.19 -34.25
C ALA A 5 -16.39 1.22 -33.29
N CYS A 6 -15.22 1.76 -33.63
CA CYS A 6 -14.61 2.88 -32.92
C CYS A 6 -15.25 4.17 -33.44
N GLY A 7 -16.08 4.87 -32.66
CA GLY A 7 -16.61 6.20 -33.01
C GLY A 7 -15.56 7.31 -33.06
N PHE A 8 -14.29 6.97 -33.35
CA PHE A 8 -13.16 7.89 -33.41
C PHE A 8 -12.82 8.24 -34.87
N PRO A 9 -12.38 9.48 -35.15
CA PRO A 9 -11.97 9.87 -36.49
C PRO A 9 -10.82 8.99 -37.00
N ALA A 10 -10.85 8.68 -38.30
CA ALA A 10 -9.91 7.77 -38.97
C ALA A 10 -8.42 8.18 -38.89
N SER A 11 -8.13 9.39 -38.38
CA SER A 11 -6.80 9.96 -38.23
C SER A 11 -6.01 9.44 -37.01
N GLN A 12 -6.58 8.59 -36.13
CA GLN A 12 -5.89 8.09 -34.93
C GLN A 12 -5.95 6.55 -34.78
N PRO A 13 -5.25 5.80 -35.65
CA PRO A 13 -5.29 4.33 -35.68
C PRO A 13 -4.67 3.66 -34.43
N SER A 14 -3.77 4.35 -33.70
CA SER A 14 -3.16 3.84 -32.46
C SER A 14 -4.17 3.80 -31.29
N ILE A 15 -5.05 4.80 -31.20
CA ILE A 15 -6.06 4.91 -30.14
C ILE A 15 -7.17 3.88 -30.34
N CYS A 16 -7.69 3.74 -31.56
CA CYS A 16 -8.67 2.69 -31.84
C CYS A 16 -8.07 1.28 -31.66
N ARG A 17 -6.79 1.04 -31.98
CA ARG A 17 -6.13 -0.24 -31.66
C ARG A 17 -5.96 -0.46 -30.16
N ARG A 18 -5.65 0.58 -29.39
CA ARG A 18 -5.55 0.51 -27.92
C ARG A 18 -6.90 0.23 -27.27
N TRP A 19 -7.96 0.86 -27.76
CA TRP A 19 -9.35 0.63 -27.34
C TRP A 19 -9.86 -0.78 -27.73
N CYS A 20 -9.55 -1.24 -28.95
CA CYS A 20 -9.88 -2.58 -29.42
C CYS A 20 -9.13 -3.67 -28.61
N ARG A 21 -7.89 -3.39 -28.16
CA ARG A 21 -7.14 -4.27 -27.24
C ARG A 21 -7.64 -4.20 -25.80
N SER A 22 -8.05 -3.04 -25.30
CA SER A 22 -8.57 -2.91 -23.94
C SER A 22 -9.92 -3.59 -23.78
N THR A 23 -10.71 -3.72 -24.86
CA THR A 23 -12.01 -4.41 -24.86
C THR A 23 -11.92 -5.92 -25.09
N HIS A 24 -10.72 -6.50 -25.24
CA HIS A 24 -10.55 -7.93 -25.53
C HIS A 24 -9.41 -8.56 -24.71
N ARG A 25 -9.70 -9.59 -23.91
CA ARG A 25 -8.70 -10.44 -23.23
C ARG A 25 -8.82 -11.86 -23.77
N ASN A 26 -7.71 -12.47 -24.21
CA ASN A 26 -7.69 -13.80 -24.85
C ASN A 26 -8.75 -13.98 -25.97
N GLY A 27 -8.94 -12.96 -26.82
CA GLY A 27 -9.87 -13.02 -27.94
C GLY A 27 -11.37 -12.93 -27.60
N LYS A 28 -11.74 -12.74 -26.32
CA LYS A 28 -13.14 -12.51 -25.89
C LYS A 28 -13.37 -11.03 -25.57
N ARG A 29 -14.52 -10.51 -26.01
CA ARG A 29 -15.02 -9.16 -25.67
C ARG A 29 -15.24 -9.06 -24.16
N ILE A 30 -14.54 -8.15 -23.51
CA ILE A 30 -14.73 -7.77 -22.11
C ILE A 30 -16.00 -6.93 -22.03
N SER A 31 -16.91 -7.26 -21.12
CA SER A 31 -18.15 -6.51 -20.92
C SER A 31 -17.86 -5.09 -20.38
N ALA A 32 -18.76 -4.13 -20.63
CA ALA A 32 -18.64 -2.79 -20.07
C ALA A 32 -18.54 -2.79 -18.54
N LYS A 33 -19.18 -3.77 -17.88
CA LYS A 33 -19.15 -3.99 -16.44
C LYS A 33 -17.79 -4.51 -15.96
N GLU A 34 -17.13 -5.41 -16.70
CA GLU A 34 -15.76 -5.85 -16.40
C GLU A 34 -14.73 -4.76 -16.67
N LEU A 35 -14.93 -3.91 -17.68
CA LEU A 35 -14.10 -2.73 -17.91
C LEU A 35 -14.22 -1.72 -16.76
N ASP A 36 -15.44 -1.53 -16.23
CA ASP A 36 -15.72 -0.66 -15.09
C ASP A 36 -15.13 -1.23 -13.79
N VAL A 37 -15.25 -2.54 -13.58
CA VAL A 37 -14.61 -3.26 -12.45
C VAL A 37 -13.09 -3.21 -12.54
N MET A 38 -12.49 -3.34 -13.73
CA MET A 38 -11.04 -3.19 -13.92
C MET A 38 -10.57 -1.73 -13.75
N ALA A 39 -11.44 -0.76 -14.03
CA ALA A 39 -11.21 0.65 -13.75
C ALA A 39 -11.44 1.00 -12.26
N SER A 40 -12.18 0.17 -11.51
CA SER A 40 -12.53 0.39 -10.10
C SER A 40 -11.63 -0.34 -9.09
N GLN A 41 -10.68 -1.18 -9.53
CA GLN A 41 -9.75 -1.87 -8.62
C GLN A 41 -8.68 -0.91 -8.11
N ARG A 42 -8.72 -0.60 -6.81
CA ARG A 42 -7.78 0.27 -6.12
C ARG A 42 -6.51 -0.51 -5.83
N ARG A 43 -5.43 -0.15 -6.52
CA ARG A 43 -4.12 -0.79 -6.31
C ARG A 43 -3.36 -0.12 -5.19
N ILE A 44 -2.93 -0.89 -4.20
CA ILE A 44 -2.16 -0.41 -3.06
C ILE A 44 -0.85 -1.19 -2.99
N ILE A 45 0.27 -0.47 -2.92
CA ILE A 45 1.58 -1.09 -2.70
C ILE A 45 1.80 -1.27 -1.20
N VAL A 46 2.15 -2.48 -0.79
CA VAL A 46 2.50 -2.81 0.60
C VAL A 46 3.98 -3.16 0.66
N GLY A 47 4.76 -2.26 1.26
CA GLY A 47 6.16 -2.45 1.55
C GLY A 47 6.37 -3.03 2.95
N ILE A 48 7.19 -4.08 3.09
CA ILE A 48 7.62 -4.59 4.39
C ILE A 48 9.13 -4.44 4.51
N SER A 49 9.59 -3.66 5.49
CA SER A 49 11.02 -3.39 5.72
C SER A 49 11.49 -3.86 7.10
N GLY A 50 12.80 -3.82 7.35
CA GLY A 50 13.42 -4.44 8.53
C GLY A 50 13.34 -3.60 9.81
N ALA A 51 12.14 -3.44 10.35
CA ALA A 51 11.91 -2.97 11.72
C ALA A 51 10.87 -3.90 12.39
N SER A 52 10.84 -4.00 13.72
CA SER A 52 9.79 -4.82 14.37
C SER A 52 8.40 -4.33 14.06
N GLY A 53 7.45 -5.23 14.27
CA GLY A 53 6.05 -5.00 13.99
C GLY A 53 5.69 -5.60 12.65
N ALA A 54 6.35 -6.69 12.24
CA ALA A 54 6.01 -7.41 11.01
C ALA A 54 4.53 -7.82 10.99
N ALA A 55 3.94 -8.04 12.17
CA ALA A 55 2.51 -8.28 12.35
C ALA A 55 1.63 -7.21 11.68
N ILE A 56 2.03 -5.94 11.66
CA ILE A 56 1.25 -4.85 11.05
C ILE A 56 1.16 -5.05 9.53
N GLY A 57 2.29 -5.30 8.86
CA GLY A 57 2.31 -5.55 7.42
C GLY A 57 1.58 -6.84 7.04
N VAL A 58 1.76 -7.90 7.83
CA VAL A 58 1.09 -9.18 7.62
C VAL A 58 -0.42 -9.07 7.80
N ASN A 59 -0.89 -8.44 8.89
CA ASN A 59 -2.31 -8.27 9.15
C ASN A 59 -2.95 -7.28 8.17
N LEU A 60 -2.21 -6.29 7.69
CA LEU A 60 -2.68 -5.42 6.61
C LEU A 60 -2.95 -6.21 5.32
N LEU A 61 -2.05 -7.10 4.90
CA LEU A 61 -2.28 -7.95 3.72
C LEU A 61 -3.48 -8.89 3.93
N LYS A 62 -3.58 -9.52 5.12
CA LYS A 62 -4.73 -10.37 5.47
C LYS A 62 -6.05 -9.59 5.40
N ALA A 63 -6.07 -8.37 5.94
CA ALA A 63 -7.25 -7.51 5.91
C ALA A 63 -7.62 -7.14 4.47
N MET A 64 -6.67 -6.68 3.67
CA MET A 64 -6.90 -6.28 2.27
C MET A 64 -7.42 -7.42 1.40
N ARG A 65 -6.95 -8.66 1.62
CA ARG A 65 -7.42 -9.84 0.88
C ARG A 65 -8.91 -10.12 1.09
N GLY A 66 -9.48 -9.69 2.21
CA GLY A 66 -10.91 -9.80 2.49
C GLY A 66 -11.76 -8.66 1.92
N LEU A 67 -11.16 -7.67 1.27
CA LEU A 67 -11.86 -6.49 0.77
C LEU A 67 -12.06 -6.56 -0.74
N ASP A 68 -13.30 -6.39 -1.17
CA ASP A 68 -13.62 -6.26 -2.58
C ASP A 68 -13.09 -4.94 -3.14
N GLY A 69 -12.52 -4.98 -4.35
CA GLY A 69 -12.09 -3.76 -5.04
C GLY A 69 -10.69 -3.25 -4.68
N VAL A 70 -9.90 -4.01 -3.91
CA VAL A 70 -8.52 -3.67 -3.56
C VAL A 70 -7.56 -4.74 -4.07
N GLU A 71 -6.55 -4.33 -4.83
CA GLU A 71 -5.47 -5.20 -5.33
C GLU A 71 -4.16 -4.83 -4.62
N SER A 72 -3.57 -5.77 -3.90
CA SER A 72 -2.35 -5.59 -3.11
C SER A 72 -1.09 -5.95 -3.92
N HIS A 73 -0.11 -5.03 -3.89
CA HIS A 73 1.21 -5.24 -4.49
C HIS A 73 2.29 -5.28 -3.41
N LEU A 74 2.77 -6.47 -3.06
CA LEU A 74 3.79 -6.66 -2.04
C LEU A 74 5.20 -6.40 -2.57
N ILE A 75 5.98 -5.64 -1.80
CA ILE A 75 7.44 -5.57 -1.91
C ILE A 75 8.02 -5.80 -0.51
N VAL A 76 8.82 -6.86 -0.33
CA VAL A 76 9.46 -7.16 0.97
C VAL A 76 10.99 -7.08 0.85
N SER A 77 11.63 -6.29 1.72
CA SER A 77 13.09 -6.23 1.78
C SER A 77 13.67 -7.49 2.42
N ALA A 78 14.97 -7.76 2.21
CA ALA A 78 15.63 -8.91 2.84
C ALA A 78 15.54 -8.84 4.37
N SER A 79 15.79 -7.67 4.97
CA SER A 79 15.66 -7.45 6.40
C SER A 79 14.20 -7.52 6.87
N GLY A 80 13.24 -7.05 6.07
CA GLY A 80 11.81 -7.18 6.39
C GLY A 80 11.35 -8.63 6.45
N MET A 81 11.82 -9.47 5.52
CA MET A 81 11.54 -10.91 5.56
C MET A 81 12.20 -11.57 6.77
N LEU A 82 13.45 -11.22 7.09
CA LEU A 82 14.14 -11.74 8.27
C LEU A 82 13.36 -11.43 9.56
N THR A 83 12.92 -10.18 9.72
CA THR A 83 12.09 -9.77 10.86
C THR A 83 10.77 -10.53 10.89
N ALA A 84 10.07 -10.67 9.76
CA ALA A 84 8.81 -11.41 9.72
C ALA A 84 8.96 -12.87 10.14
N THR A 85 10.02 -13.55 9.68
CA THR A 85 10.32 -14.92 10.11
C THR A 85 10.70 -14.99 11.58
N GLN A 86 11.51 -14.06 12.09
CA GLN A 86 11.90 -14.01 13.50
C GLN A 86 10.69 -13.78 14.43
N GLU A 87 9.82 -12.83 14.09
CA GLU A 87 8.73 -12.38 14.96
C GLU A 87 7.49 -13.28 14.88
N LEU A 88 7.21 -13.84 13.70
CA LEU A 88 5.95 -14.53 13.42
C LEU A 88 6.14 -15.99 13.01
N GLY A 89 7.38 -16.45 12.80
CA GLY A 89 7.65 -17.79 12.26
C GLY A 89 7.22 -17.98 10.80
N ILE A 90 6.79 -16.91 10.11
CA ILE A 90 6.24 -17.01 8.75
C ILE A 90 7.35 -17.19 7.71
N LYS A 91 7.12 -18.11 6.77
CA LYS A 91 7.98 -18.33 5.61
C LYS A 91 7.66 -17.31 4.53
N ARG A 92 8.63 -17.08 3.64
CA ARG A 92 8.45 -16.21 2.47
C ARG A 92 7.22 -16.57 1.63
N SER A 93 7.05 -17.85 1.33
CA SER A 93 5.91 -18.32 0.52
C SER A 93 4.56 -18.04 1.17
N GLU A 94 4.47 -18.13 2.50
CA GLU A 94 3.24 -17.85 3.24
C GLU A 94 2.91 -16.36 3.22
N LEU A 95 3.92 -15.50 3.39
CA LEU A 95 3.77 -14.05 3.27
C LEU A 95 3.36 -13.63 1.86
N GLU A 96 4.04 -14.18 0.85
CA GLU A 96 3.79 -13.88 -0.57
C GLU A 96 2.38 -14.32 -0.99
N ALA A 97 1.86 -15.41 -0.43
CA ALA A 97 0.50 -15.88 -0.67
C ALA A 97 -0.61 -15.01 -0.04
N LEU A 98 -0.27 -13.99 0.77
CA LEU A 98 -1.21 -13.03 1.32
C LEU A 98 -1.49 -11.86 0.37
N ALA A 99 -0.65 -11.66 -0.65
CA ALA A 99 -0.78 -10.56 -1.61
C ALA A 99 -1.29 -11.04 -2.98
N ASP A 100 -1.93 -10.15 -3.73
CA ASP A 100 -2.42 -10.44 -5.08
C ASP A 100 -1.26 -10.45 -6.09
N VAL A 101 -0.29 -9.56 -5.90
CA VAL A 101 0.91 -9.45 -6.74
C VAL A 101 2.13 -9.27 -5.85
N VAL A 102 3.20 -10.02 -6.14
CA VAL A 102 4.47 -9.94 -5.44
C VAL A 102 5.54 -9.43 -6.40
N HIS A 103 6.28 -8.40 -5.99
CA HIS A 103 7.43 -7.89 -6.75
C HIS A 103 8.73 -8.18 -6.02
N ASN A 104 9.73 -8.65 -6.75
CA ASN A 104 11.07 -8.83 -6.21
C ASN A 104 11.68 -7.46 -5.89
N VAL A 105 12.18 -7.26 -4.67
CA VAL A 105 12.79 -5.99 -4.24
C VAL A 105 13.98 -5.54 -5.11
N ARG A 106 14.62 -6.47 -5.84
CA ARG A 106 15.73 -6.19 -6.77
C ARG A 106 15.28 -5.89 -8.19
N ASP A 107 14.01 -6.13 -8.53
CA ASP A 107 13.48 -5.93 -9.86
C ASP A 107 13.05 -4.46 -10.08
N ILE A 108 14.02 -3.61 -10.41
CA ILE A 108 13.77 -2.20 -10.74
C ILE A 108 12.96 -2.01 -12.05
N GLY A 109 12.72 -3.08 -12.82
CA GLY A 109 11.89 -3.07 -14.03
C GLY A 109 10.42 -3.37 -13.78
N ALA A 110 10.03 -3.69 -12.54
CA ALA A 110 8.65 -3.99 -12.17
C ALA A 110 7.71 -2.81 -12.42
N ALA A 111 6.42 -3.09 -12.66
CA ALA A 111 5.43 -2.07 -13.01
C ALA A 111 5.35 -0.90 -12.00
N VAL A 112 5.48 -1.22 -10.71
CA VAL A 112 5.47 -0.25 -9.60
C VAL A 112 6.66 0.71 -9.57
N ALA A 113 7.70 0.48 -10.39
CA ALA A 113 8.82 1.40 -10.59
C ALA A 113 8.52 2.54 -11.58
N SER A 114 7.33 2.55 -12.19
CA SER A 114 6.87 3.58 -13.14
C SER A 114 5.61 4.28 -12.67
N GLY A 115 5.59 5.62 -12.78
CA GLY A 115 4.40 6.42 -12.48
C GLY A 115 3.23 6.19 -13.44
N SER A 116 3.50 5.70 -14.66
CA SER A 116 2.43 5.34 -15.61
C SER A 116 1.60 4.14 -15.16
N PHE A 117 2.11 3.32 -14.23
CA PHE A 117 1.33 2.31 -13.55
C PHE A 117 0.54 2.97 -12.42
N VAL A 118 -0.79 3.04 -12.58
CA VAL A 118 -1.67 3.77 -11.66
C VAL A 118 -1.91 2.95 -10.40
N THR A 119 -1.55 3.54 -9.27
CA THR A 119 -1.81 3.05 -7.91
C THR A 119 -2.50 4.17 -7.12
N GLU A 120 -3.26 3.78 -6.11
CA GLU A 120 -3.86 4.73 -5.16
C GLU A 120 -2.79 5.28 -4.20
N GLY A 121 -1.75 4.47 -3.95
CA GLY A 121 -0.61 4.87 -3.15
C GLY A 121 0.18 3.67 -2.64
N MET A 122 0.93 3.91 -1.57
CA MET A 122 1.82 2.92 -0.94
C MET A 122 1.85 3.09 0.57
N VAL A 123 1.95 1.98 1.27
CA VAL A 123 2.26 1.93 2.70
C VAL A 123 3.49 1.06 2.93
N VAL A 124 4.42 1.53 3.77
CA VAL A 124 5.53 0.71 4.27
C VAL A 124 5.27 0.36 5.73
N ALA A 125 4.92 -0.89 5.99
CA ALA A 125 4.50 -1.38 7.30
C ALA A 125 5.19 -2.72 7.67
N PRO A 126 6.13 -2.73 8.62
CA PRO A 126 6.77 -1.59 9.27
C PRO A 126 7.80 -0.90 8.37
N CYS A 127 8.08 0.37 8.65
CA CYS A 127 9.10 1.20 8.01
C CYS A 127 10.32 1.37 8.93
N SER A 128 11.46 0.81 8.53
CA SER A 128 12.73 1.00 9.21
C SER A 128 13.29 2.41 9.01
N MET A 129 14.08 2.91 9.96
CA MET A 129 14.72 4.22 9.83
C MET A 129 15.64 4.31 8.60
N LYS A 130 16.26 3.18 8.19
CA LYS A 130 17.04 3.11 6.94
C LYS A 130 16.15 3.34 5.72
N THR A 131 15.02 2.62 5.62
CA THR A 131 14.07 2.80 4.52
C THR A 131 13.50 4.21 4.50
N LEU A 132 13.13 4.74 5.67
CA LEU A 132 12.64 6.10 5.81
C LEU A 132 13.68 7.13 5.33
N ALA A 133 14.94 6.97 5.72
CA ALA A 133 16.04 7.81 5.24
C ALA A 133 16.20 7.73 3.72
N SER A 134 16.15 6.52 3.13
CA SER A 134 16.24 6.36 1.68
C SER A 134 15.08 7.05 0.93
N VAL A 135 13.87 7.02 1.48
CA VAL A 135 12.71 7.71 0.92
C VAL A 135 12.87 9.22 1.05
N ALA A 136 13.19 9.72 2.24
CA ALA A 136 13.35 11.14 2.53
C ALA A 136 14.44 11.83 1.69
N ASN A 137 15.46 11.06 1.28
CA ASN A 137 16.59 11.56 0.48
C ASN A 137 16.56 11.11 -0.99
N GLY A 138 15.48 10.43 -1.42
CA GLY A 138 15.29 10.05 -2.83
C GLY A 138 16.29 9.05 -3.41
N PHE A 139 16.92 8.19 -2.59
CA PHE A 139 17.99 7.30 -3.07
C PHE A 139 17.54 6.26 -4.10
N SER A 140 16.30 5.76 -4.00
CA SER A 140 15.72 4.79 -4.96
C SER A 140 16.63 3.61 -5.30
N ASP A 141 17.39 3.11 -4.32
CA ASP A 141 18.45 2.10 -4.43
C ASP A 141 17.92 0.66 -4.60
N ASN A 142 16.61 0.45 -4.44
CA ASN A 142 15.93 -0.82 -4.68
C ASN A 142 14.45 -0.56 -5.04
N LEU A 143 13.69 -1.60 -5.40
CA LEU A 143 12.31 -1.43 -5.83
C LEU A 143 11.40 -0.84 -4.75
N LEU A 144 11.62 -1.15 -3.46
CA LEU A 144 10.77 -0.64 -2.38
C LEU A 144 10.92 0.89 -2.26
N THR A 145 12.17 1.38 -2.26
CA THR A 145 12.45 2.82 -2.17
C THR A 145 12.12 3.54 -3.47
N ARG A 146 12.30 2.89 -4.62
CA ARG A 146 11.89 3.40 -5.93
C ARG A 146 10.37 3.53 -6.07
N ALA A 147 9.60 2.55 -5.62
CA ALA A 147 8.14 2.62 -5.63
C ALA A 147 7.62 3.78 -4.77
N ALA A 148 8.25 4.01 -3.61
CA ALA A 148 7.91 5.14 -2.74
C ALA A 148 8.23 6.50 -3.40
N ASP A 149 9.38 6.62 -4.07
CA ASP A 149 9.76 7.79 -4.87
C ASP A 149 8.75 8.06 -6.00
N VAL A 150 8.32 6.99 -6.70
CA VAL A 150 7.26 7.08 -7.72
C VAL A 150 5.94 7.56 -7.11
N VAL A 151 5.54 7.06 -5.94
CA VAL A 151 4.31 7.50 -5.28
C VAL A 151 4.38 8.99 -4.93
N LEU A 152 5.50 9.46 -4.41
CA LEU A 152 5.69 10.86 -4.04
C LEU A 152 5.70 11.79 -5.26
N LYS A 153 6.44 11.46 -6.32
CA LYS A 153 6.53 12.30 -7.53
C LYS A 153 5.20 12.38 -8.28
N GLU A 154 4.38 11.32 -8.22
CA GLU A 154 3.03 11.28 -8.78
C GLU A 154 1.97 11.89 -7.84
N ARG A 155 2.38 12.46 -6.69
CA ARG A 155 1.50 13.06 -5.68
C ARG A 155 0.42 12.11 -5.16
N ARG A 156 0.77 10.82 -5.04
CA ARG A 156 -0.06 9.78 -4.45
C ARG A 156 0.25 9.63 -2.97
N ARG A 157 -0.66 8.97 -2.25
CA ARG A 157 -0.54 8.80 -0.80
C ARG A 157 0.58 7.82 -0.46
N LEU A 158 1.58 8.28 0.30
CA LEU A 158 2.62 7.43 0.88
C LEU A 158 2.47 7.42 2.40
N VAL A 159 2.30 6.24 3.01
CA VAL A 159 2.25 6.07 4.47
C VAL A 159 3.50 5.32 4.93
N LEU A 160 4.24 5.87 5.88
CA LEU A 160 5.45 5.28 6.44
C LEU A 160 5.19 4.93 7.91
N VAL A 161 5.05 3.64 8.20
CA VAL A 161 4.81 3.14 9.57
C VAL A 161 6.14 3.05 10.32
N ALA A 162 6.68 4.23 10.65
CA ALA A 162 8.02 4.40 11.20
C ALA A 162 8.13 3.78 12.61
N ARG A 163 8.86 2.65 12.74
CA ARG A 163 9.02 1.96 14.03
C ARG A 163 10.45 2.08 14.53
N GLU A 164 10.67 2.97 15.49
CA GLU A 164 11.92 3.07 16.24
C GLU A 164 11.73 3.79 17.59
N THR A 165 12.50 3.42 18.60
CA THR A 165 12.60 4.17 19.86
C THR A 165 13.86 3.77 20.65
N PRO A 166 14.60 4.72 21.27
CA PRO A 166 14.45 6.17 21.17
C PRO A 166 14.88 6.71 19.79
N LEU A 167 14.50 7.95 19.50
CA LEU A 167 14.84 8.60 18.23
C LEU A 167 16.09 9.47 18.38
N ASN A 168 17.00 9.34 17.41
CA ASN A 168 18.10 10.29 17.25
C ASN A 168 17.70 11.43 16.29
N LEU A 169 18.56 12.44 16.18
CA LEU A 169 18.31 13.61 15.33
C LEU A 169 18.18 13.27 13.84
N ALA A 170 18.90 12.25 13.35
CA ALA A 170 18.79 11.82 11.96
C ALA A 170 17.41 11.25 11.65
N HIS A 171 16.84 10.45 12.57
CA HIS A 171 15.48 9.93 12.44
C HIS A 171 14.47 11.08 12.36
N LEU A 172 14.55 12.06 13.27
CA LEU A 172 13.66 13.21 13.32
C LEU A 172 13.73 14.08 12.05
N ARG A 173 14.94 14.39 11.56
CA ARG A 173 15.13 15.16 10.32
C ARG A 173 14.58 14.42 9.10
N ASN A 174 14.83 13.11 9.00
CA ASN A 174 14.29 12.34 7.88
C ASN A 174 12.76 12.22 7.95
N MET A 175 12.16 12.11 9.14
CA MET A 175 10.71 12.12 9.31
C MET A 175 10.10 13.47 8.92
N LEU A 176 10.76 14.58 9.28
CA LEU A 176 10.39 15.93 8.84
C LEU A 176 10.43 16.04 7.31
N HIS A 177 11.55 15.71 6.68
CA HIS A 177 11.71 15.81 5.23
C HIS A 177 10.68 14.96 4.47
N ALA A 178 10.44 13.72 4.92
CA ALA A 178 9.41 12.87 4.32
C ALA A 178 8.02 13.51 4.43
N THR A 179 7.71 14.13 5.56
CA THR A 179 6.43 14.84 5.78
C THR A 179 6.31 16.07 4.89
N GLU A 180 7.37 16.88 4.76
CA GLU A 180 7.41 18.05 3.87
C GLU A 180 7.25 17.67 2.39
N MET A 181 7.69 16.47 2.00
CA MET A 181 7.49 15.92 0.66
C MET A 181 6.07 15.38 0.42
N GLY A 182 5.24 15.28 1.45
CA GLY A 182 3.85 14.80 1.38
C GLY A 182 3.65 13.35 1.82
N ALA A 183 4.66 12.68 2.37
CA ALA A 183 4.47 11.38 3.01
C ALA A 183 3.77 11.56 4.37
N ILE A 184 3.02 10.55 4.80
CA ILE A 184 2.41 10.48 6.12
C ILE A 184 3.32 9.61 6.99
N VAL A 185 4.01 10.21 7.95
CA VAL A 185 4.75 9.47 8.97
C VAL A 185 3.77 9.06 10.06
N MET A 186 3.47 7.76 10.16
CA MET A 186 2.48 7.18 11.07
C MET A 186 3.15 6.12 11.96
N PRO A 187 3.87 6.53 13.03
CA PRO A 187 4.45 5.55 13.95
C PRO A 187 3.35 4.66 14.57
N PRO A 188 3.62 3.37 14.80
CA PRO A 188 2.62 2.44 15.35
C PRO A 188 2.46 2.62 16.86
N VAL A 189 1.88 3.76 17.28
CA VAL A 189 1.60 4.09 18.68
C VAL A 189 0.23 3.53 19.07
N PRO A 190 0.13 2.64 20.06
CA PRO A 190 -1.14 2.03 20.46
C PRO A 190 -2.18 3.05 20.93
N ALA A 191 -3.43 2.88 20.49
CA ALA A 191 -4.57 3.58 21.05
C ALA A 191 -5.16 2.81 22.23
N PHE A 192 -5.12 3.39 23.42
CA PHE A 192 -5.68 2.77 24.63
C PHE A 192 -7.16 3.11 24.87
N TYR A 193 -7.68 4.13 24.19
CA TYR A 193 -9.10 4.51 24.28
C TYR A 193 -10.04 3.45 23.69
N SER A 194 -9.52 2.52 22.88
CA SER A 194 -10.28 1.38 22.37
C SER A 194 -10.29 0.19 23.34
N HIS A 195 -9.70 0.35 24.53
CA HIS A 195 -9.59 -0.70 25.57
C HIS A 195 -9.14 -2.05 25.00
N PRO A 196 -7.99 -2.12 24.29
CA PRO A 196 -7.54 -3.35 23.66
C PRO A 196 -7.31 -4.44 24.72
N THR A 197 -7.79 -5.65 24.42
CA THR A 197 -7.68 -6.83 25.27
C THR A 197 -6.58 -7.80 24.82
N SER A 198 -6.07 -7.59 23.61
CA SER A 198 -5.01 -8.40 23.00
C SER A 198 -4.00 -7.55 22.23
N ILE A 199 -2.82 -8.12 21.95
CA ILE A 199 -1.85 -7.51 21.02
C ILE A 199 -2.45 -7.40 19.61
N GLU A 200 -3.30 -8.35 19.23
CA GLU A 200 -3.98 -8.34 17.94
C GLU A 200 -4.90 -7.12 17.81
N ASP A 201 -5.60 -6.72 18.88
CA ASP A 201 -6.44 -5.50 18.89
C ASP A 201 -5.59 -4.25 18.63
N VAL A 202 -4.39 -4.17 19.22
CA VAL A 202 -3.45 -3.05 19.01
C VAL A 202 -2.95 -3.01 17.56
N VAL A 203 -2.62 -4.17 16.99
CA VAL A 203 -2.17 -4.28 15.60
C VAL A 203 -3.32 -3.92 14.65
N ASN A 204 -4.51 -4.46 14.87
CA ASN A 204 -5.69 -4.22 14.05
C ASN A 204 -6.14 -2.76 14.10
N HIS A 205 -5.99 -2.09 15.26
CA HIS A 205 -6.18 -0.63 15.36
C HIS A 205 -5.26 0.12 14.39
N THR A 206 -3.97 -0.21 14.41
CA THR A 206 -2.99 0.41 13.49
C THR A 206 -3.34 0.11 12.03
N VAL A 207 -3.71 -1.13 11.71
CA VAL A 207 -4.11 -1.55 10.34
C VAL A 207 -5.35 -0.80 9.86
N GLY A 208 -6.41 -0.70 10.66
CA GLY A 208 -7.61 0.05 10.28
C GLY A 208 -7.31 1.54 10.09
N ARG A 209 -6.45 2.13 10.93
CA ARG A 209 -6.02 3.53 10.74
C ARG A 209 -5.20 3.72 9.45
N ILE A 210 -4.42 2.73 9.01
CA ILE A 210 -3.76 2.76 7.69
C ILE A 210 -4.81 2.74 6.58
N LEU A 211 -5.79 1.84 6.65
CA LEU A 211 -6.86 1.71 5.65
C LEU A 211 -7.75 2.97 5.60
N ASP A 212 -8.02 3.60 6.75
CA ASP A 212 -8.72 4.89 6.85
C ASP A 212 -7.98 5.99 6.08
N LEU A 213 -6.64 6.04 6.15
CA LEU A 213 -5.86 7.00 5.38
C LEU A 213 -6.06 6.80 3.88
N PHE A 214 -6.23 5.56 3.43
CA PHE A 214 -6.59 5.26 2.04
C PHE A 214 -8.09 5.36 1.77
N GLN A 215 -8.94 5.74 2.73
CA GLN A 215 -10.40 5.77 2.54
C GLN A 215 -10.93 4.41 2.05
N ILE A 216 -10.37 3.32 2.56
CA ILE A 216 -10.83 1.96 2.28
C ILE A 216 -11.71 1.56 3.46
N GLU A 217 -12.99 1.29 3.21
CA GLU A 217 -13.88 0.76 4.25
C GLU A 217 -13.44 -0.65 4.62
N HIS A 218 -13.27 -0.90 5.91
CA HIS A 218 -12.67 -2.14 6.43
C HIS A 218 -13.51 -2.79 7.53
N GLY A 219 -14.80 -2.41 7.60
CA GLY A 219 -15.78 -3.01 8.49
C GLY A 219 -15.41 -2.83 9.97
N THR A 220 -15.26 -3.95 10.68
CA THR A 220 -15.14 -4.01 12.14
C THR A 220 -13.70 -4.03 12.65
N LEU A 221 -12.67 -3.86 11.80
CA LEU A 221 -11.28 -3.86 12.28
C LEU A 221 -11.04 -2.77 13.33
N VAL A 222 -11.70 -1.61 13.17
CA VAL A 222 -11.63 -0.50 14.13
C VAL A 222 -12.99 0.20 14.23
N SER A 223 -13.49 0.34 15.45
CA SER A 223 -14.65 1.19 15.73
C SER A 223 -14.31 2.66 15.54
N ARG A 224 -15.11 3.37 14.75
CA ARG A 224 -14.95 4.83 14.59
C ARG A 224 -15.29 5.53 15.89
N TRP A 225 -14.45 6.49 16.29
CA TRP A 225 -14.68 7.32 17.47
C TRP A 225 -15.85 8.28 17.23
N SER A 226 -16.91 8.17 18.04
CA SER A 226 -18.11 9.03 17.97
C SER A 226 -18.16 10.13 19.04
N GLY A 227 -17.10 10.28 19.84
CA GLY A 227 -17.08 11.19 20.98
C GLY A 227 -17.73 10.61 22.24
N LEU A 228 -17.59 11.33 23.35
CA LEU A 228 -18.01 10.87 24.69
C LEU A 228 -19.42 11.35 25.07
N ALA A 229 -20.18 11.90 24.12
CA ALA A 229 -21.48 12.52 24.42
C ALA A 229 -22.45 11.54 25.08
N HIS A 230 -22.43 10.25 24.69
CA HIS A 230 -23.25 9.22 25.32
C HIS A 230 -22.73 8.79 26.70
N ASP A 231 -21.42 8.87 26.95
CA ASP A 231 -20.80 8.41 28.19
C ASP A 231 -20.97 9.43 29.34
N PHE A 232 -21.15 10.71 29.00
CA PHE A 232 -21.31 11.81 29.97
C PHE A 232 -22.64 12.56 29.86
N ALA A 233 -23.59 12.08 29.05
CA ALA A 233 -24.98 12.54 29.12
C ALA A 233 -25.61 11.99 30.42
N ARG A 234 -25.39 12.73 31.52
CA ARG A 234 -26.09 12.57 32.79
C ARG A 234 -26.95 13.79 33.06
#